data_AF-A0A3P6QZH9-F1
#
_entry.id   AF-A0A3P6QZH9-F1
#
_cell.length_a   1.000
_cell.length_b   1.000
_cell.length_c   1.000
_cell.angle_alpha   90.00
_cell.angle_beta   90.00
_cell.angle_gamma   90.00
#
_symmetry.space_group_name_H-M   'P 1'
#
loop_
_entity.id
_entity.type
_entity.pdbx_description
1 polymer ?
#
loop_
_entity_poly.entity_id
_entity_poly.type
_entity_poly.pdbx_seq_one_letter_code
_entity_poly.pdbx_strand_id
1 'polypeptide(L)'
;MPSFQFYQLWMIYDNLFCMLQHNDTHKWPEWMNATLFSRLQTLYDASSRMKYHTEILRRLRGGPLLKDIIDRFVAKRNGVLGEKPKLYAYSAHDTTLAAMLSTLGIYPEDFPKYATAVLLELHKRDGEFVVEVPLGRMWIGAGLCLAVVF
;
A
#
# COMPACT_ATOMS: atom_id res chain seq x y z
N MET A 1 -3.39 4.43 30.27
CA MET A 1 -2.16 3.83 29.74
C MET A 1 -1.06 4.89 29.70
N PRO A 2 -0.21 5.01 30.74
CA PRO A 2 0.75 6.12 30.87
C PRO A 2 1.91 6.12 29.86
N SER A 3 2.05 5.07 29.02
CA SER A 3 3.16 4.87 28.08
C SER A 3 2.75 4.77 26.61
N PHE A 4 1.50 5.09 26.26
CA PHE A 4 1.03 4.97 24.88
C PHE A 4 1.62 6.07 23.99
N GLN A 5 2.40 5.67 22.99
CA GLN A 5 3.07 6.59 22.06
C GLN A 5 2.27 6.73 20.76
N PHE A 6 2.39 7.88 20.10
CA PHE A 6 1.62 8.19 18.89
C PHE A 6 1.80 7.15 17.76
N TYR A 7 3.00 6.59 17.58
CA TYR A 7 3.22 5.55 16.57
C TYR A 7 2.53 4.22 16.89
N GLN A 8 2.05 4.02 18.12
CA GLN A 8 1.31 2.82 18.55
C GLN A 8 -0.19 2.91 18.26
N LEU A 9 -0.68 4.01 17.66
CA LEU A 9 -2.09 4.20 17.29
C LEU A 9 -2.68 3.05 16.47
N TRP A 10 -1.85 2.38 15.66
CA TRP A 10 -2.24 1.18 14.91
C TRP A 10 -2.86 0.08 15.79
N MET A 11 -2.39 -0.07 17.04
CA MET A 11 -2.92 -1.09 17.96
C MET A 11 -4.38 -0.84 18.36
N ILE A 12 -4.82 0.42 18.35
CA ILE A 12 -6.21 0.77 18.66
C ILE A 12 -7.03 0.78 17.37
N TYR A 13 -6.53 1.46 16.33
CA TYR A 13 -7.22 1.59 15.06
C TYR A 13 -7.49 0.25 14.39
N ASP A 14 -6.48 -0.62 14.28
CA ASP A 14 -6.59 -1.87 13.52
C ASP A 14 -7.62 -2.83 14.13
N ASN A 15 -7.64 -2.95 15.47
CA ASN A 15 -8.65 -3.72 16.17
C ASN A 15 -10.08 -3.21 15.90
N LEU A 16 -10.30 -1.90 16.00
CA LEU A 16 -11.62 -1.31 15.72
C LEU A 16 -11.99 -1.42 14.24
N PHE A 17 -11.03 -1.29 13.33
CA PHE A 17 -11.26 -1.45 11.90
C PHE A 17 -11.62 -2.90 11.55
N CYS A 18 -10.94 -3.89 12.14
CA CYS A 18 -11.31 -5.31 12.05
C CYS A 18 -12.76 -5.56 12.47
N MET A 19 -13.16 -5.03 13.63
CA MET A 19 -14.55 -5.16 14.12
C MET A 19 -15.55 -4.50 13.15
N LEU A 20 -15.17 -3.39 12.50
CA LEU A 20 -16.00 -2.74 11.49
C LEU A 20 -16.17 -3.61 10.23
N GLN A 21 -15.10 -4.29 9.79
CA GLN A 21 -15.14 -5.19 8.63
C GLN A 21 -15.91 -6.49 8.92
N HIS A 22 -15.89 -6.95 10.17
CA HIS A 22 -16.59 -8.15 10.66
C HIS A 22 -17.82 -7.78 11.52
N ASN A 23 -18.58 -6.78 11.08
CA ASN A 23 -19.70 -6.23 11.87
C ASN A 23 -20.88 -7.21 12.03
N ASP A 24 -20.87 -8.31 11.29
CA ASP A 24 -21.82 -9.41 11.37
C ASP A 24 -21.66 -10.22 12.66
N THR A 25 -20.41 -10.35 13.13
CA THR A 25 -20.03 -11.17 14.29
C THR A 25 -19.48 -10.34 15.44
N HIS A 26 -18.92 -9.17 15.17
CA HIS A 26 -18.28 -8.32 16.17
C HIS A 26 -18.92 -6.92 16.16
N LYS A 27 -19.37 -6.45 17.33
CA LYS A 27 -19.90 -5.09 17.48
C LYS A 27 -18.89 -4.24 18.20
N TRP A 28 -18.72 -3.00 17.74
CA TRP A 28 -17.95 -2.01 18.48
C TRP A 28 -18.46 -1.88 19.93
N PRO A 29 -17.57 -1.56 20.87
CA PRO A 29 -17.99 -1.20 22.22
C PRO A 29 -18.97 -0.01 22.22
N GLU A 30 -19.85 0.08 23.22
CA GLU A 30 -20.91 1.10 23.28
C GLU A 30 -20.40 2.55 23.18
N TRP A 31 -19.19 2.80 23.65
CA TRP A 31 -18.56 4.13 23.62
C TRP A 31 -18.04 4.53 22.22
N MET A 32 -17.92 3.58 21.29
CA MET A 32 -17.38 3.80 19.95
C MET A 32 -18.51 4.04 18.94
N ASN A 33 -18.31 5.01 18.03
CA ASN A 33 -19.25 5.36 16.98
C ASN A 33 -18.51 5.88 15.73
N ALA A 34 -19.24 6.09 14.64
CA ALA A 34 -18.66 6.51 13.35
C ALA A 34 -17.87 7.81 13.42
N THR A 35 -18.32 8.80 14.22
CA THR A 35 -17.61 10.08 14.38
C THR A 35 -16.28 9.91 15.10
N LEU A 36 -16.24 9.13 16.18
CA LEU A 36 -14.99 8.81 16.89
C LEU A 36 -14.05 7.99 16.03
N PHE A 37 -14.58 6.99 15.31
CA PHE A 37 -13.79 6.17 14.41
C PHE A 37 -13.15 6.99 13.28
N SER A 38 -13.90 7.92 12.68
CA SER A 38 -13.38 8.83 11.65
C SER A 38 -12.23 9.70 12.18
N ARG A 39 -12.36 10.24 13.40
CA ARG A 39 -11.27 11.01 14.03
C ARG A 39 -10.05 10.14 14.32
N LEU A 40 -10.26 8.90 14.77
CA LEU A 40 -9.18 7.94 14.99
C LEU A 40 -8.47 7.58 13.69
N GLN A 41 -9.22 7.40 12.59
CA GLN A 41 -8.65 7.15 11.27
C GLN A 41 -7.71 8.31 10.86
N THR A 42 -8.15 9.57 10.99
CA THR A 42 -7.29 10.73 10.68
C THR A 42 -5.99 10.74 11.50
N LEU A 43 -6.07 10.41 12.80
CA LEU A 43 -4.88 10.31 13.65
C LEU A 43 -3.97 9.14 13.23
N TYR A 44 -4.56 8.00 12.88
CA TYR A 44 -3.84 6.84 12.39
C TYR A 44 -3.12 7.15 11.07
N ASP A 45 -3.80 7.76 10.09
CA ASP A 45 -3.22 8.17 8.81
C ASP A 45 -2.05 9.15 9.01
N ALA A 46 -2.19 10.12 9.92
CA ALA A 46 -1.11 11.02 10.30
C ALA A 46 0.09 10.28 10.94
N SER A 47 -0.17 9.36 11.87
CA SER A 47 0.88 8.57 12.53
C SER A 47 1.62 7.66 11.55
N SER A 48 0.90 7.08 10.58
CA SER A 48 1.45 6.16 9.60
C SER A 48 2.38 6.86 8.62
N ARG A 49 2.11 8.13 8.26
CA ARG A 49 3.00 8.96 7.43
C ARG A 49 4.39 9.19 8.05
N MET A 50 4.49 9.17 9.37
CA MET A 50 5.79 9.28 10.05
C MET A 50 6.74 8.12 9.71
N LYS A 51 6.24 6.98 9.22
CA LYS A 51 7.10 5.83 8.86
C LYS A 51 7.96 6.10 7.62
N TYR A 52 7.61 7.08 6.79
CA TYR A 52 8.25 7.37 5.49
C TYR A 52 8.34 8.88 5.20
N HIS A 53 8.44 9.70 6.24
CA HIS A 53 8.44 11.17 6.12
C HIS A 53 9.75 11.77 5.60
N THR A 54 10.88 11.06 5.71
CA THR A 54 12.18 11.51 5.18
C THR A 54 12.57 10.74 3.93
N GLU A 55 13.39 11.35 3.08
CA GLU A 55 13.94 10.67 1.90
C GLU A 55 14.68 9.38 2.27
N ILE A 56 15.48 9.40 3.34
CA ILE A 56 16.23 8.23 3.82
C ILE A 56 15.26 7.10 4.17
N LEU A 57 14.19 7.37 4.92
CA LEU A 57 13.20 6.35 5.29
C LEU A 57 12.48 5.79 4.07
N ARG A 58 12.11 6.63 3.10
CA ARG A 58 11.48 6.19 1.84
C ARG A 58 12.39 5.26 1.05
N ARG A 59 13.66 5.68 0.85
CA ARG A 59 14.66 4.89 0.13
C ARG A 59 14.91 3.54 0.81
N LEU A 60 15.03 3.50 2.13
CA LEU A 60 15.28 2.26 2.86
C LEU A 60 14.05 1.33 2.90
N ARG A 61 12.84 1.87 3.03
CA ARG A 61 11.62 1.05 3.17
C ARG A 61 11.00 0.63 1.84
N GLY A 62 10.92 1.54 0.87
CA GLY A 62 10.26 1.31 -0.42
C GLY A 62 11.22 1.08 -1.58
N GLY A 63 12.47 1.52 -1.47
CA GLY A 63 13.47 1.43 -2.54
C GLY A 63 13.78 0.00 -3.02
N PRO A 64 14.00 -0.99 -2.12
CA PRO A 64 14.32 -2.36 -2.55
C PRO A 64 13.23 -2.99 -3.43
N LEU A 65 11.95 -2.83 -3.06
CA LEU A 65 10.84 -3.36 -3.85
C LEU A 65 10.73 -2.65 -5.20
N LEU A 66 10.81 -1.32 -5.21
CA LEU A 66 10.75 -0.56 -6.45
C LEU A 66 11.91 -0.91 -7.40
N LYS A 67 13.10 -1.16 -6.84
CA LYS A 67 14.28 -1.58 -7.60
C LYS A 67 14.05 -2.93 -8.28
N ASP A 68 13.54 -3.94 -7.56
CA ASP A 68 13.21 -5.25 -8.15
C ASP A 68 12.21 -5.13 -9.30
N ILE A 69 11.17 -4.29 -9.14
CA ILE A 69 10.15 -4.06 -10.18
C ILE A 69 10.76 -3.41 -11.43
N ILE A 70 11.55 -2.34 -11.24
CA ILE A 70 12.21 -1.65 -12.35
C ILE A 70 13.20 -2.57 -13.06
N ASP A 71 13.95 -3.37 -12.33
CA ASP A 71 14.92 -4.30 -12.91
C ASP A 71 14.21 -5.36 -13.77
N ARG A 72 13.04 -5.83 -13.36
CA ARG A 72 12.19 -6.70 -14.19
C ARG A 72 11.69 -5.99 -15.44
N PHE A 73 11.24 -4.73 -15.34
CA PHE A 73 10.81 -3.97 -16.52
C PHE A 73 11.94 -3.77 -17.52
N VAL A 74 13.14 -3.46 -17.04
CA VAL A 74 14.35 -3.35 -17.88
C VAL A 74 14.68 -4.70 -18.52
N ALA A 75 14.62 -5.79 -17.76
CA ALA A 75 14.86 -7.13 -18.28
C ALA A 75 13.81 -7.56 -19.33
N LYS A 76 12.54 -7.18 -19.14
CA LYS A 76 11.47 -7.40 -20.13
C LYS A 76 11.71 -6.61 -21.41
N ARG A 77 11.99 -5.31 -21.28
CA ARG A 77 12.32 -4.42 -22.41
C ARG A 77 13.49 -4.97 -23.22
N ASN A 78 14.52 -5.49 -22.57
CA ASN A 78 15.73 -6.00 -23.20
C ASN A 78 15.56 -7.44 -23.75
N GLY A 79 14.38 -8.04 -23.63
CA GLY A 79 14.10 -9.41 -24.10
C GLY A 79 14.66 -10.52 -23.21
N VAL A 80 15.33 -10.19 -22.09
CA VAL A 80 15.94 -11.17 -21.17
C VAL A 80 14.88 -12.08 -20.53
N LEU A 81 13.69 -11.53 -20.22
CA LEU A 81 12.58 -12.29 -19.64
C LEU A 81 11.73 -13.05 -20.69
N GLY A 82 12.00 -12.88 -21.99
CA GLY A 82 11.18 -13.49 -23.05
C GLY A 82 9.69 -13.10 -22.98
N GLU A 83 8.81 -13.97 -23.49
CA GLU A 83 7.36 -13.68 -23.56
C GLU A 83 6.61 -13.82 -22.22
N LYS A 84 7.09 -14.69 -21.32
CA LYS A 84 6.46 -15.00 -20.04
C LYS A 84 7.47 -14.90 -18.88
N PRO A 85 7.03 -14.55 -17.67
CA PRO A 85 5.64 -14.21 -17.30
C PRO A 85 5.25 -12.77 -17.76
N LYS A 86 3.93 -12.53 -17.83
CA LYS A 86 3.32 -11.22 -18.13
C LYS A 86 2.81 -10.50 -16.87
N LEU A 87 2.86 -11.16 -15.73
CA LEU A 87 2.38 -10.66 -14.45
C LEU A 87 3.31 -11.18 -13.35
N TYR A 88 3.68 -10.30 -12.43
CA TYR A 88 4.29 -10.65 -11.16
C TYR A 88 3.42 -10.07 -10.04
N ALA A 89 3.09 -10.91 -9.06
CA ALA A 89 2.30 -10.49 -7.92
C ALA A 89 3.16 -10.57 -6.66
N TYR A 90 3.07 -9.53 -5.82
CA TYR A 90 3.76 -9.44 -4.54
C TYR A 90 2.71 -9.31 -3.45
N SER A 91 2.68 -10.27 -2.52
CA SER A 91 1.93 -10.12 -1.28
C SER A 91 2.68 -9.14 -0.39
N ALA A 92 2.01 -8.07 0.04
CA ALA A 92 2.66 -6.94 0.70
C ALA A 92 1.87 -6.49 1.94
N HIS A 93 2.45 -5.64 2.78
CA HIS A 93 1.67 -4.96 3.82
C HIS A 93 1.26 -3.56 3.35
N ASP A 94 0.26 -2.99 4.00
CA ASP A 94 -0.18 -1.60 3.84
C ASP A 94 1.00 -0.61 3.93
N THR A 95 1.89 -0.84 4.90
CA THR A 95 3.14 -0.11 5.10
C THR A 95 4.13 -0.27 3.94
N THR A 96 4.17 -1.44 3.30
CA THR A 96 4.98 -1.69 2.12
C THR A 96 4.48 -0.86 0.94
N LEU A 97 3.17 -0.88 0.69
CA LEU A 97 2.54 -0.10 -0.39
C LEU A 97 2.73 1.40 -0.15
N ALA A 98 2.45 1.89 1.05
CA ALA A 98 2.60 3.30 1.39
C ALA A 98 4.06 3.77 1.25
N ALA A 99 5.03 2.95 1.66
CA ALA A 99 6.44 3.26 1.50
C ALA A 99 6.87 3.27 0.03
N MET A 100 6.44 2.30 -0.77
CA MET A 100 6.75 2.22 -2.21
C MET A 100 6.16 3.42 -2.97
N LEU A 101 4.88 3.73 -2.75
CA LEU A 101 4.20 4.88 -3.34
C LEU A 101 4.91 6.19 -2.94
N SER A 102 5.29 6.33 -1.67
CA SER A 102 6.02 7.51 -1.19
C SER A 102 7.38 7.66 -1.88
N THR A 103 8.08 6.55 -2.16
CA THR A 103 9.34 6.56 -2.94
C THR A 103 9.13 7.01 -4.38
N LEU A 104 7.96 6.74 -4.97
CA LEU A 104 7.54 7.29 -6.27
C LEU A 104 7.07 8.75 -6.21
N GLY A 105 7.09 9.38 -5.04
CA GLY A 105 6.59 10.74 -4.83
C GLY A 105 5.06 10.82 -4.68
N ILE A 106 4.37 9.69 -4.57
CA ILE A 106 2.94 9.60 -4.34
C ILE A 106 2.71 9.41 -2.84
N TYR A 107 2.10 10.40 -2.19
CA TYR A 107 1.84 10.36 -0.75
C TYR A 107 0.35 10.06 -0.51
N PRO A 108 -0.01 8.84 -0.07
CA PRO A 108 -1.40 8.53 0.23
C PRO A 108 -1.92 9.43 1.34
N GLU A 109 -3.04 10.11 1.10
CA GLU A 109 -3.76 10.86 2.14
C GLU A 109 -4.43 9.90 3.12
N ASP A 110 -5.13 8.90 2.58
CA ASP A 110 -5.65 7.75 3.29
C ASP A 110 -4.62 6.62 3.29
N PHE A 111 -4.37 6.01 4.46
CA PHE A 111 -3.50 4.85 4.52
C PHE A 111 -4.12 3.64 3.78
N PRO A 112 -3.34 2.80 3.09
CA PRO A 112 -3.87 1.66 2.33
C PRO A 112 -4.75 0.76 3.19
N LYS A 113 -6.00 0.54 2.76
CA LYS A 113 -6.98 -0.32 3.42
C LYS A 113 -6.80 -1.78 2.99
N TYR A 114 -7.52 -2.70 3.64
CA TYR A 114 -7.49 -4.11 3.26
C TYR A 114 -7.83 -4.31 1.78
N ALA A 115 -7.12 -5.26 1.15
CA ALA A 115 -7.20 -5.55 -0.28
C ALA A 115 -6.89 -4.35 -1.19
N THR A 116 -6.20 -3.31 -0.71
CA THR A 116 -5.64 -2.29 -1.60
C THR A 116 -4.59 -2.95 -2.50
N ALA A 117 -4.69 -2.64 -3.78
CA ALA A 117 -3.70 -3.03 -4.76
C ALA A 117 -3.14 -1.81 -5.48
N VAL A 118 -1.86 -1.91 -5.83
CA VAL A 118 -1.21 -0.98 -6.76
C VAL A 118 -0.83 -1.79 -7.98
N LEU A 119 -1.07 -1.21 -9.16
CA LEU A 119 -0.63 -1.79 -10.42
C LEU A 119 0.49 -0.93 -10.99
N LEU A 120 1.55 -1.58 -11.45
CA LEU A 120 2.55 -0.94 -12.31
C LEU A 120 2.56 -1.69 -13.63
N GLU A 121 2.38 -0.97 -14.72
CA GLU A 121 2.21 -1.53 -16.04
C GLU A 121 3.28 -1.01 -17.00
N LEU A 122 3.99 -1.91 -17.67
CA LEU A 122 4.91 -1.56 -18.74
C LEU A 122 4.19 -1.63 -20.09
N HIS A 123 4.05 -0.50 -20.75
CA HIS A 123 3.42 -0.37 -22.07
C HIS A 123 4.47 -0.07 -23.14
N LYS A 124 4.20 -0.50 -24.38
CA LYS A 124 4.92 -0.03 -25.56
C LYS A 124 3.98 0.81 -26.43
N ARG A 125 4.23 2.12 -26.51
CA ARG A 125 3.42 3.09 -27.27
C ARG A 125 4.35 3.81 -28.26
N ASP A 126 4.00 3.77 -29.55
CA ASP A 126 4.77 4.43 -30.63
C ASP A 126 6.27 4.10 -30.65
N GLY A 127 6.63 2.87 -30.27
CA GLY A 127 8.02 2.40 -30.20
C GLY A 127 8.74 2.72 -28.89
N GLU A 128 8.16 3.56 -28.03
CA GLU A 128 8.69 3.88 -26.70
C GLU A 128 8.06 3.03 -25.60
N PHE A 129 8.83 2.81 -24.53
CA PHE A 129 8.35 2.10 -23.34
C PHE A 129 7.93 3.11 -22.28
N VAL A 130 6.71 2.95 -21.77
CA VAL A 130 6.11 3.83 -20.76
C VAL A 130 5.68 2.98 -19.57
N VAL A 131 5.98 3.44 -18.36
CA VAL A 131 5.46 2.83 -17.13
C VAL A 131 4.24 3.63 -16.67
N GLU A 132 3.12 2.96 -16.53
CA GLU A 132 1.88 3.53 -16.00
C GLU A 132 1.60 2.98 -14.61
N VAL A 133 1.09 3.83 -13.72
CA VAL A 133 0.68 3.46 -12.36
C VAL A 133 -0.81 3.77 -12.21
N PRO A 134 -1.71 2.90 -12.69
CA PRO A 134 -3.14 3.12 -12.55
C PRO A 134 -3.52 2.98 -11.07
N LEU A 135 -4.07 4.05 -10.50
CA LEU A 135 -4.62 4.06 -9.15
C LEU A 135 -6.08 3.61 -9.23
N GLY A 136 -6.31 2.30 -9.11
CA GLY A 136 -7.64 1.69 -9.09
C GLY A 136 -7.86 0.85 -7.83
N ARG A 137 -9.11 0.80 -7.34
CA ARG A 137 -9.52 -0.20 -6.36
C ARG A 137 -9.70 -1.54 -7.07
N MET A 138 -8.66 -2.37 -7.12
CA MET A 138 -8.81 -3.74 -7.58
C MET A 138 -9.45 -4.57 -6.46
N TRP A 139 -10.67 -5.05 -6.68
CA TRP A 139 -11.35 -5.95 -5.75
C TRP A 139 -10.78 -7.35 -5.91
N ILE A 140 -9.82 -7.70 -5.07
CA ILE A 140 -9.34 -9.07 -4.88
C ILE A 140 -9.70 -9.45 -3.44
N GLY A 141 -10.55 -10.47 -3.30
CA GLY A 141 -11.02 -10.94 -2.00
C GLY A 141 -9.86 -11.24 -1.05
N ALA A 142 -9.93 -10.67 0.17
CA ALA A 142 -9.11 -10.96 1.34
C ALA A 142 -7.61 -11.24 1.07
N GLY A 143 -6.82 -10.17 0.91
CA GLY A 143 -5.37 -10.26 0.91
C GLY A 143 -4.74 -9.03 0.29
N LEU A 144 -3.77 -8.42 0.97
CA LEU A 144 -2.99 -7.31 0.44
C LEU A 144 -2.15 -7.77 -0.77
N CYS A 145 -2.31 -7.16 -1.93
CA CYS A 145 -1.50 -7.53 -3.11
C CYS A 145 -1.05 -6.31 -3.90
N LEU A 146 0.24 -6.23 -4.17
CA LEU A 146 0.80 -5.44 -5.26
C LEU A 146 0.82 -6.32 -6.52
N ALA A 147 0.30 -5.83 -7.63
CA ALA A 147 0.34 -6.53 -8.91
C ALA A 147 1.20 -5.73 -9.90
N VAL A 148 2.09 -6.39 -10.63
CA VAL A 148 2.96 -5.76 -11.63
C VAL A 148 2.71 -6.46 -12.95
N VAL A 149 2.23 -5.71 -13.94
CA VAL A 149 1.82 -6.21 -15.26
C VAL A 149 2.85 -5.77 -16.30
N PHE A 150 3.18 -6.66 -17.23
CA PHE A 150 4.23 -6.52 -18.24
C PHE A 150 3.69 -6.72 -19.65
#